data_AF-A0A8S2SPW7-F1
#
_entry.id   AF-A0A8S2SPW7-F1
#
_cell.length_a   1.000
_cell.length_b   1.000
_cell.length_c   1.000
_cell.angle_alpha   90.00
_cell.angle_beta   90.00
_cell.angle_gamma   90.00
#
_symmetry.space_group_name_H-M   'P 1'
#
loop_
_entity.id
_entity.type
_entity.pdbx_description
1 polymer ?
#
loop_
_entity_poly.entity_id
_entity_poly.type
_entity_poly.pdbx_seq_one_letter_code
_entity_poly.pdbx_strand_id
1 'polypeptide(L)'
;WAKEQTLEEKKSYYIDTAANRKNKHHHDRESEEKNSLVHSPIRVNLTKDNHKETYEEETLSVHKSRTEFQRPDCLVSWTKVKENQQLLRYYHVYERGELEHLIEHIKNARIVKSYYDEGNHCVIMTKLV
;
A
#
# COMPACT_ATOMS: atom_id res chain seq x y z
N TRP A 1 -1.06 -5.96 2.05
CA TRP A 1 -2.35 -5.34 1.66
C TRP A 1 -2.64 -5.74 0.23
N ALA A 2 -3.91 -5.88 -0.12
CA ALA A 2 -4.34 -6.09 -1.49
C ALA A 2 -4.41 -4.76 -2.24
N LYS A 3 -4.01 -4.76 -3.50
CA LYS A 3 -4.16 -3.60 -4.39
C LYS A 3 -5.64 -3.34 -4.65
N GLU A 4 -6.39 -4.38 -4.96
CA GLU A 4 -7.84 -4.36 -5.11
C GLU A 4 -8.48 -4.33 -3.72
N GLN A 5 -8.82 -3.14 -3.23
CA GLN A 5 -9.44 -2.95 -1.91
C GLN A 5 -10.97 -3.13 -1.92
N THR A 6 -11.53 -3.38 -3.10
CA THR A 6 -12.92 -3.75 -3.33
C THR A 6 -12.93 -5.14 -3.94
N LEU A 7 -13.45 -6.12 -3.19
CA LEU A 7 -13.75 -7.45 -3.71
C LEU A 7 -15.27 -7.61 -3.66
N GLU A 8 -15.89 -8.03 -4.77
CA GLU A 8 -17.35 -8.26 -4.84
C GLU A 8 -18.19 -7.02 -4.46
N GLU A 9 -17.78 -5.83 -4.95
CA GLU A 9 -18.45 -4.53 -4.72
C GLU A 9 -18.49 -4.05 -3.26
N LYS A 10 -17.92 -4.81 -2.32
CA LYS A 10 -17.80 -4.43 -0.91
C LYS A 10 -16.47 -3.73 -0.68
N LYS A 11 -16.54 -2.47 -0.23
CA LYS A 11 -15.35 -1.74 0.22
C LYS A 11 -14.80 -2.37 1.50
N SER A 12 -13.47 -2.41 1.62
CA SER A 12 -12.84 -2.74 2.91
C SER A 12 -13.33 -1.77 4.00
N TYR A 13 -13.45 -2.26 5.23
CA TYR A 13 -13.81 -1.46 6.40
C TYR A 13 -12.95 -0.19 6.52
N TYR A 14 -11.67 -0.28 6.15
CA TYR A 14 -10.74 0.83 6.14
C TYR A 14 -11.18 1.99 5.24
N ILE A 15 -11.71 1.71 4.05
CA ILE A 15 -12.22 2.75 3.14
C ILE A 15 -13.63 3.19 3.55
N ASP A 16 -14.48 2.27 4.00
CA ASP A 16 -15.87 2.58 4.32
C ASP A 16 -16.03 3.49 5.55
N THR A 17 -15.19 3.29 6.58
CA THR A 17 -15.14 4.21 7.73
C THR A 17 -14.79 5.65 7.35
N ALA A 18 -14.12 5.88 6.21
CA ALA A 18 -13.86 7.22 5.70
C ALA A 18 -15.09 7.86 5.05
N ALA A 19 -15.87 7.07 4.29
CA ALA A 19 -17.09 7.53 3.64
C ALA A 19 -18.15 7.94 4.67
N ASN A 20 -18.32 7.14 5.73
CA ASN A 20 -19.30 7.42 6.79
C ASN A 20 -18.95 8.65 7.64
N ARG A 21 -17.67 9.05 7.73
CA ARG A 21 -17.27 10.30 8.42
C ARG A 21 -17.65 11.55 7.65
N LYS A 22 -17.68 11.52 6.31
CA LYS A 22 -18.05 12.67 5.48
C LYS A 22 -19.52 13.05 5.64
N ASN A 23 -20.40 12.09 5.91
CA ASN A 23 -21.83 12.34 6.15
C ASN A 23 -22.14 12.97 7.51
N LYS A 24 -21.18 13.00 8.45
CA LYS A 24 -21.38 13.58 9.80
C LYS A 24 -20.92 15.04 9.91
N HIS A 25 -20.13 15.55 8.96
CA HIS A 25 -19.49 16.87 9.04
C HIS A 25 -20.00 17.88 8.00
N HIS A 26 -21.32 17.97 7.80
CA HIS A 26 -21.87 19.10 7.04
C HIS A 26 -21.92 20.42 7.84
N HIS A 27 -21.40 20.46 9.08
CA HIS A 27 -21.39 21.68 9.90
C HIS A 27 -20.00 22.29 10.17
N ASP A 28 -18.87 21.60 10.03
CA ASP A 28 -17.57 22.20 10.43
C ASP A 28 -16.56 22.19 9.27
N ARG A 29 -16.73 23.14 8.34
CA ARG A 29 -15.70 23.56 7.39
C ARG A 29 -14.77 24.54 8.10
N GLU A 30 -13.52 24.15 8.30
CA GLU A 30 -12.29 24.97 8.24
C GLU A 30 -11.13 24.20 8.90
N SER A 31 -10.45 23.32 8.15
CA SER A 31 -9.11 22.83 8.54
C SER A 31 -8.33 22.06 7.46
N GLU A 32 -8.88 21.80 6.27
CA GLU A 32 -8.24 20.89 5.30
C GLU A 32 -7.20 21.53 4.35
N GLU A 33 -6.93 22.84 4.41
CA GLU A 33 -6.12 23.50 3.37
C GLU A 33 -4.59 23.47 3.56
N LYS A 34 -4.06 22.88 4.65
CA LYS A 34 -2.61 22.96 4.97
C LYS A 34 -1.74 21.79 4.50
N ASN A 35 -2.29 20.78 3.81
CA ASN A 35 -1.53 19.56 3.47
C ASN A 35 -1.04 19.48 2.01
N SER A 36 -1.02 20.61 1.29
CA SER A 36 -0.67 20.68 -0.15
C SER A 36 0.84 20.76 -0.46
N LEU A 37 1.71 20.85 0.57
CA LEU A 37 3.16 21.09 0.37
C LEU A 37 4.05 19.84 0.41
N VAL A 38 3.51 18.62 0.51
CA VAL A 38 4.33 17.39 0.73
C VAL A 38 4.37 16.43 -0.48
N HIS A 39 3.83 16.82 -1.64
CA HIS A 39 3.73 15.96 -2.83
C HIS A 39 5.00 15.85 -3.69
N SER A 40 6.17 16.23 -3.18
CA SER A 40 7.41 16.05 -3.94
C SER A 40 7.85 14.58 -3.88
N PRO A 41 8.00 13.88 -5.02
CA PRO A 41 8.56 12.53 -5.03
C PRO A 41 9.97 12.53 -4.44
N ILE A 42 10.26 11.61 -3.52
CA ILE A 42 11.59 11.45 -2.95
C ILE A 42 12.45 10.70 -3.96
N ARG A 43 13.51 11.36 -4.43
CA ARG A 43 14.57 10.76 -5.25
C ARG A 43 15.46 9.89 -4.37
N VAL A 44 15.46 8.59 -4.61
CA VAL A 44 16.40 7.64 -4.00
C VAL A 44 17.64 7.57 -4.88
N ASN A 45 18.73 8.19 -4.44
CA ASN A 45 20.02 8.12 -5.12
C ASN A 45 20.64 6.72 -4.90
N LEU A 46 20.48 5.82 -5.87
CA LEU A 46 21.31 4.62 -5.98
C LEU A 46 22.72 5.04 -6.44
N THR A 47 23.72 4.77 -5.62
CA THR A 47 25.13 5.01 -5.97
C THR A 47 25.52 4.17 -7.18
N LYS A 48 25.94 4.86 -8.25
CA LYS A 48 26.26 4.30 -9.56
C LYS A 48 27.54 3.46 -9.52
N ASP A 49 27.40 2.16 -9.77
CA ASP A 49 28.45 1.39 -10.44
C ASP A 49 28.23 1.47 -11.96
N ASN A 50 29.33 1.63 -12.68
CA ASN A 50 29.43 2.08 -14.08
C ASN A 50 28.79 1.15 -15.14
N HIS A 51 27.47 1.16 -15.28
CA HIS A 51 26.82 0.72 -16.53
C HIS A 51 25.78 1.74 -17.00
N LYS A 52 25.95 2.20 -18.26
CA LYS A 52 25.05 3.13 -18.95
C LYS A 52 23.75 2.40 -19.31
N GLU A 53 22.80 2.37 -18.39
CA GLU A 53 21.40 2.12 -18.71
C GLU A 53 20.60 3.37 -18.33
N THR A 54 19.83 3.90 -19.28
CA THR A 54 18.94 5.05 -19.08
C THR A 54 17.74 4.56 -18.29
N TYR A 55 17.89 4.45 -16.97
CA TYR A 55 16.75 4.20 -16.09
C TYR A 55 16.00 5.51 -15.91
N GLU A 56 14.72 5.54 -16.29
CA GLU A 56 13.81 6.54 -15.74
C GLU A 56 13.87 6.39 -14.21
N GLU A 57 14.21 7.47 -13.51
CA GLU A 57 14.26 7.49 -12.05
C GLU A 57 12.82 7.30 -11.54
N GLU A 58 12.38 6.05 -11.44
CA GLU A 58 11.02 5.70 -11.06
C GLU A 58 10.86 5.97 -9.55
N THR A 59 10.56 7.22 -9.23
CA THR A 59 10.38 7.64 -7.84
C THR A 59 9.11 7.00 -7.27
N LEU A 60 9.24 6.30 -6.14
CA LEU A 60 8.10 5.70 -5.44
C LEU A 60 7.12 6.78 -4.98
N SER A 61 5.85 6.63 -5.39
CA SER A 61 4.78 7.55 -5.01
C SER A 61 4.39 7.39 -3.53
N VAL A 62 4.09 8.51 -2.86
CA VAL A 62 3.54 8.50 -1.50
C VAL A 62 2.04 8.26 -1.57
N HIS A 63 1.60 7.14 -1.01
CA HIS A 63 0.21 6.76 -0.91
C HIS A 63 -0.56 7.70 0.02
N LYS A 64 -1.74 8.12 -0.43
CA LYS A 64 -2.66 8.95 0.36
C LYS A 64 -3.57 8.04 1.19
N SER A 65 -3.49 8.18 2.51
CA SER A 65 -4.35 7.40 3.43
C SER A 65 -5.83 7.48 3.05
N ARG A 66 -6.54 6.35 3.20
CA ARG A 66 -7.97 6.20 2.88
C ARG A 66 -8.33 6.38 1.40
N THR A 67 -7.38 6.12 0.51
CA THR A 67 -7.61 5.99 -0.93
C THR A 67 -7.19 4.61 -1.38
N GLU A 68 -7.58 4.20 -2.58
CA GLU A 68 -7.12 2.94 -3.17
C GLU A 68 -5.64 3.04 -3.58
N PHE A 69 -4.93 1.92 -3.51
CA PHE A 69 -3.54 1.85 -3.96
C PHE A 69 -3.46 1.94 -5.48
N GLN A 70 -2.69 2.91 -5.97
CA GLN A 70 -2.54 3.14 -7.41
C GLN A 70 -1.39 2.33 -8.04
N ARG A 71 -0.38 1.98 -7.23
CA ARG A 71 0.78 1.18 -7.64
C ARG A 71 1.01 0.05 -6.61
N PRO A 72 1.53 -1.12 -7.04
CA PRO A 72 1.96 -2.19 -6.13
C PRO A 72 2.98 -1.66 -5.11
N ASP A 73 3.96 -0.89 -5.58
CA ASP A 73 5.01 -0.35 -4.75
C ASP A 73 4.71 1.12 -4.40
N CYS A 74 4.66 1.41 -3.10
CA CYS A 74 4.39 2.76 -2.62
C CYS A 74 4.99 3.06 -1.25
N LEU A 75 5.08 4.35 -0.93
CA LEU A 75 5.45 4.83 0.40
C LEU A 75 4.19 5.22 1.18
N VAL A 76 4.04 4.72 2.39
CA VAL A 76 2.93 5.10 3.29
C VAL A 76 3.46 6.01 4.38
N SER A 77 2.83 7.16 4.57
CA SER A 77 3.16 8.08 5.66
C SER A 77 2.96 7.44 7.03
N TRP A 78 3.99 7.49 7.88
CA TRP A 78 3.96 7.06 9.25
C TRP A 78 4.45 8.18 10.16
N THR A 79 3.54 8.86 10.84
CA THR A 79 3.90 9.93 11.78
C THR A 79 3.98 9.36 13.18
N LYS A 80 5.15 9.45 13.81
CA LYS A 80 5.25 9.26 15.27
C LYS A 80 4.77 10.53 15.95
N VAL A 81 3.53 10.52 16.44
CA VAL A 81 2.86 11.67 17.07
C VAL A 81 3.68 12.31 18.19
N LYS A 82 4.49 11.53 18.91
CA LYS A 82 5.30 12.02 20.05
C LYS A 82 6.59 12.74 19.66
N GLU A 83 7.12 12.49 18.46
CA GLU A 83 8.46 12.94 18.07
C GLU A 83 8.42 14.01 16.97
N ASN A 84 7.22 14.41 16.52
CA ASN A 84 7.00 15.27 15.35
C ASN A 84 7.79 14.82 14.09
N GLN A 85 8.15 13.54 14.04
CA GLN A 85 8.93 12.95 12.97
C GLN A 85 7.99 12.26 11.99
N GLN A 86 8.00 12.73 10.75
CA GLN A 86 7.32 12.09 9.63
C GLN A 86 8.27 11.06 9.02
N LEU A 87 7.92 9.78 9.19
CA LEU A 87 8.62 8.66 8.59
C LEU A 87 7.80 8.12 7.42
N LEU A 88 8.47 7.39 6.53
CA LEU A 88 7.82 6.68 5.44
C LEU A 88 8.09 5.19 5.61
N ARG A 89 7.08 4.38 5.32
CA ARG A 89 7.20 2.92 5.27
C ARG A 89 6.99 2.47 3.84
N TYR A 90 7.91 1.65 3.34
CA TYR A 90 7.73 0.97 2.06
C TYR A 90 6.65 -0.11 2.21
N TYR A 91 5.71 -0.12 1.26
CA TYR A 91 4.67 -1.13 1.13
C TYR A 91 4.74 -1.67 -0.29
N HIS A 92 4.70 -3.00 -0.38
CA HIS A 92 4.31 -3.71 -1.58
C HIS A 92 2.88 -4.24 -1.35
N VAL A 93 1.93 -3.84 -2.20
CA VAL A 93 0.56 -4.31 -2.17
C VAL A 93 0.36 -5.35 -3.27
N TYR A 94 -0.04 -6.55 -2.84
CA TYR A 94 -0.19 -7.69 -3.73
C TYR A 94 -1.39 -7.51 -4.64
N GLU A 95 -1.22 -7.87 -5.90
CA GLU A 95 -2.31 -8.06 -6.85
C GLU A 95 -2.93 -9.46 -6.71
N ARG A 96 -4.12 -9.64 -7.27
CA ARG A 96 -4.78 -10.95 -7.26
C ARG A 96 -3.89 -12.04 -7.87
N GLY A 97 -3.63 -13.10 -7.09
CA GLY A 97 -2.86 -14.27 -7.55
C GLY A 97 -1.35 -14.11 -7.44
N GLU A 98 -0.83 -12.90 -7.18
CA GLU A 98 0.60 -12.64 -7.06
C GLU A 98 1.21 -13.39 -5.88
N LEU A 99 0.54 -13.33 -4.72
CA LEU A 99 1.02 -13.97 -3.49
C LEU A 99 1.06 -15.51 -3.66
N GLU A 100 0.03 -16.08 -4.27
CA GLU A 100 -0.03 -17.51 -4.59
C GLU A 100 1.11 -17.92 -5.53
N HIS A 101 1.31 -17.16 -6.61
CA HIS A 101 2.38 -17.42 -7.57
C HIS A 101 3.76 -17.37 -6.92
N LEU A 102 4.02 -16.40 -6.03
CA LEU A 102 5.28 -16.32 -5.29
C LEU A 102 5.50 -17.55 -4.39
N ILE A 103 4.43 -18.06 -3.76
CA ILE A 103 4.52 -19.24 -2.90
C ILE A 103 4.77 -20.51 -3.72
N GLU A 104 4.21 -20.62 -4.92
CA GLU A 104 4.44 -21.78 -5.82
C GLU A 104 5.93 -21.94 -6.20
N HIS A 105 6.71 -20.85 -6.21
CA HIS A 105 8.14 -20.90 -6.46
C HIS A 105 8.97 -21.43 -5.26
N ILE A 106 8.33 -21.58 -4.10
CA ILE A 106 8.97 -22.12 -2.89
C ILE A 106 8.90 -23.66 -2.95
N LYS A 107 10.03 -24.28 -3.29
CA LYS A 107 10.14 -25.74 -3.51
C LYS A 107 9.54 -26.63 -2.42
N ASN A 108 9.59 -26.21 -1.16
CA ASN A 108 9.17 -27.00 0.00
C ASN A 108 7.90 -26.45 0.67
N ALA A 109 7.07 -25.71 -0.06
CA ALA A 109 5.80 -25.21 0.44
C ALA A 109 4.65 -25.65 -0.48
N ARG A 110 3.46 -25.82 0.11
CA ARG A 110 2.23 -26.06 -0.62
C ARG A 110 1.11 -25.22 -0.05
N ILE A 111 0.40 -24.52 -0.93
CA ILE A 111 -0.81 -23.77 -0.57
C ILE A 111 -1.90 -24.76 -0.15
N VAL A 112 -2.46 -24.53 1.05
CA VAL A 112 -3.62 -25.26 1.58
C VAL A 112 -4.90 -24.51 1.27
N LYS A 113 -4.89 -23.18 1.44
CA LYS A 113 -6.04 -22.31 1.20
C LYS A 113 -5.59 -20.89 0.90
N SER A 114 -6.15 -20.29 -0.12
CA SER A 114 -6.06 -18.85 -0.37
C SER A 114 -7.42 -18.20 -0.14
N TYR A 115 -7.43 -17.01 0.45
CA TYR A 115 -8.65 -16.25 0.70
C TYR A 115 -8.34 -14.76 0.79
N TYR A 116 -9.39 -13.95 0.70
CA TYR A 116 -9.32 -12.51 0.82
C TYR A 116 -10.05 -12.08 2.08
N ASP A 117 -9.42 -11.20 2.86
CA ASP A 117 -9.99 -10.70 4.12
C ASP A 117 -9.71 -9.20 4.29
N GLU A 118 -10.78 -8.40 4.37
CA GLU A 118 -10.77 -6.95 4.60
C GLU A 118 -9.67 -6.15 3.86
N GLY A 119 -9.44 -6.41 2.58
CA GLY A 119 -8.38 -5.70 1.85
C GLY A 119 -7.01 -6.36 1.92
N ASN A 120 -6.92 -7.65 2.26
CA ASN A 120 -5.68 -8.41 2.30
C ASN A 120 -5.81 -9.73 1.54
N HIS A 121 -4.78 -10.07 0.77
CA HIS A 121 -4.55 -11.44 0.29
C HIS A 121 -3.94 -12.28 1.40
N CYS A 122 -4.57 -13.40 1.72
CA CYS A 122 -4.16 -14.30 2.78
C CYS A 122 -4.00 -15.72 2.25
N VAL A 123 -2.92 -16.39 2.67
CA VAL A 123 -2.64 -17.77 2.28
C VAL A 123 -2.27 -18.59 3.50
N ILE A 124 -2.90 -19.75 3.64
CA ILE A 124 -2.48 -20.83 4.56
C ILE A 124 -1.67 -21.81 3.72
N MET A 125 -0.44 -22.08 4.13
CA MET A 125 0.44 -23.04 3.46
C MET A 125 1.04 -24.03 4.46
N THR A 126 1.48 -25.17 3.96
CA THR A 126 2.21 -26.19 4.71
C THR A 126 3.59 -26.41 4.11
N LYS A 127 4.53 -26.83 4.94
CA LYS A 127 5.82 -27.35 4.48
C LYS A 127 5.63 -28.74 3.87
N LEU A 128 6.31 -29.01 2.76
CA LEU A 128 6.43 -30.36 2.19
C LEU A 128 7.58 -31.11 2.89
N VAL A 129 7.32 -32.38 3.25
CA VAL A 129 8.27 -33.27 3.93
C VAL A 129 9.14 -33.98 2.91
#